data_AF-A0A4P6JVJ3-F1
#
_entry.id   AF-A0A4P6JVJ3-F1
#
_cell.length_a   1.000
_cell.length_b   1.000
_cell.length_c   1.000
_cell.angle_alpha   90.00
_cell.angle_beta   90.00
_cell.angle_gamma   90.00
#
_symmetry.space_group_name_H-M   'P 1'
#
loop_
_entity.id
_entity.type
_entity.pdbx_description
1 polymer ?
#
loop_
_entity_poly.entity_id
_entity_poly.type
_entity_poly.pdbx_seq_one_letter_code
_entity_poly.pdbx_strand_id
1 'polypeptide(L)'
;MWQPPEQKPTFYQLRLAHGVSLLKLAQASNRHPFVIWDILLGREVELADAIQVLGAFNELCGTHYTLEQIKLPYKQTNDPASS
;
A
#
# COMPACT_ATOMS: atom_id res chain seq x y z
N MET A 1 -20.46 -5.54 25.82
CA MET A 1 -19.47 -6.11 24.88
C MET A 1 -18.63 -4.95 24.37
N TRP A 2 -17.38 -4.85 24.80
CA TRP A 2 -16.44 -3.86 24.24
C TRP A 2 -15.96 -4.41 22.90
N GLN A 3 -16.45 -3.84 21.79
CA GLN A 3 -15.86 -4.08 20.48
C GLN A 3 -14.67 -3.12 20.35
N PRO A 4 -13.43 -3.61 20.12
CA PRO A 4 -12.34 -2.70 19.78
C PRO A 4 -12.74 -1.91 18.53
N PRO A 5 -12.32 -0.63 18.39
CA PRO A 5 -12.59 0.13 17.18
C PRO A 5 -12.05 -0.67 15.99
N GLU A 6 -12.86 -0.86 14.95
CA GLU A 6 -12.47 -1.58 13.73
C GLU A 6 -11.19 -0.94 13.16
N GLN A 7 -10.04 -1.54 13.47
CA GLN A 7 -8.77 -1.03 12.99
C GLN A 7 -8.66 -1.36 11.51
N LYS A 8 -8.43 -0.32 10.68
CA LYS A 8 -8.17 -0.47 9.25
C LYS A 8 -7.06 -1.50 9.03
N PRO A 9 -7.24 -2.50 8.14
CA PRO A 9 -6.23 -3.51 7.90
C PRO A 9 -4.96 -2.87 7.32
N THR A 10 -3.80 -3.36 7.76
CA THR A 10 -2.51 -2.97 7.18
C THR A 10 -2.34 -3.61 5.80
N PHE A 11 -1.54 -2.98 4.94
CA PHE A 11 -1.21 -3.56 3.63
C PHE A 11 -0.54 -4.95 3.76
N TYR A 12 0.24 -5.18 4.82
CA TYR A 12 0.83 -6.48 5.13
C TYR A 12 -0.23 -7.57 5.37
N GLN A 13 -1.26 -7.27 6.17
CA GLN A 13 -2.36 -8.21 6.46
C GLN A 13 -3.15 -8.53 5.18
N LEU A 14 -3.45 -7.53 4.35
CA LEU A 14 -4.14 -7.75 3.08
C LEU A 14 -3.32 -8.62 2.12
N ARG A 15 -2.01 -8.36 1.99
CA ARG A 15 -1.13 -9.18 1.17
C ARG A 15 -1.14 -10.65 1.59
N LEU A 16 -1.11 -10.92 2.90
CA LEU A 16 -1.19 -12.27 3.43
C LEU A 16 -2.54 -12.93 3.15
N ALA A 17 -3.65 -12.21 3.36
CA ALA A 17 -5.00 -12.72 3.13
C ALA A 17 -5.24 -13.13 1.68
N HIS A 18 -4.71 -12.36 0.72
CA HIS A 18 -4.83 -12.65 -0.71
C HIS A 18 -3.68 -13.50 -1.29
N GLY A 19 -2.66 -13.85 -0.49
CA GLY A 19 -1.55 -14.69 -0.92
C GLY A 19 -0.67 -14.06 -2.01
N VAL A 20 -0.57 -12.74 -2.08
CA VAL A 20 0.14 -12.05 -3.16
C VAL A 20 1.65 -12.07 -2.94
N SER A 21 2.38 -12.57 -3.92
CA SER A 21 3.85 -12.54 -3.93
C SER A 21 4.38 -11.11 -4.08
N LEU A 22 5.43 -10.79 -3.33
CA LEU A 22 6.09 -9.49 -3.43
C LEU A 22 6.67 -9.23 -4.82
N LEU A 23 7.27 -10.25 -5.45
CA LEU A 23 7.83 -10.09 -6.80
C LEU A 23 6.74 -9.79 -7.82
N LYS A 24 5.56 -10.42 -7.69
CA LYS A 24 4.42 -10.12 -8.56
C LYS A 24 3.92 -8.69 -8.36
N LEU A 25 3.86 -8.22 -7.11
CA LEU A 25 3.50 -6.83 -6.80
C LEU A 25 4.49 -5.83 -7.39
N ALA A 26 5.80 -6.07 -7.23
CA ALA A 26 6.84 -5.21 -7.79
C ALA A 26 6.74 -5.12 -9.32
N GLN A 27 6.55 -6.26 -9.98
CA GLN A 27 6.35 -6.32 -11.43
C GLN A 27 5.08 -5.58 -11.88
N ALA A 28 3.94 -5.87 -11.26
CA ALA A 28 2.65 -5.30 -11.63
C ALA A 28 2.57 -3.78 -11.36
N SER A 29 3.18 -3.31 -10.28
CA SER A 29 3.24 -1.87 -9.96
C SER A 29 4.33 -1.12 -10.72
N ASN A 30 5.21 -1.82 -11.44
CA ASN A 30 6.43 -1.26 -12.03
C ASN A 30 7.27 -0.48 -10.99
N ARG A 31 7.38 -1.03 -9.77
CA ARG A 31 8.16 -0.44 -8.67
C ARG A 31 9.26 -1.38 -8.21
N HIS A 32 10.33 -0.77 -7.68
CA HIS A 32 11.42 -1.55 -7.12
C HIS A 32 10.92 -2.38 -5.91
N PRO A 33 11.29 -3.66 -5.77
CA PRO A 33 10.88 -4.50 -4.64
C PRO A 33 11.09 -3.88 -3.24
N PHE A 34 12.10 -3.03 -3.09
CA PHE A 34 12.36 -2.30 -1.84
C PHE A 34 11.22 -1.36 -1.43
N VAL A 35 10.54 -0.70 -2.39
CA VAL A 35 9.37 0.14 -2.11
C VAL A 35 8.25 -0.69 -1.49
N ILE A 36 8.01 -1.89 -2.04
CA ILE A 36 7.00 -2.81 -1.49
C ILE A 36 7.41 -3.25 -0.09
N TRP A 37 8.70 -3.54 0.10
CA TRP A 37 9.25 -3.92 1.40
C TRP A 37 9.05 -2.83 2.45
N ASP A 38 9.31 -1.57 2.11
CA ASP A 38 9.11 -0.44 3.00
C ASP A 38 7.63 -0.29 3.39
N ILE A 39 6.70 -0.42 2.44
CA ILE A 39 5.25 -0.43 2.73
C ILE A 39 4.89 -1.56 3.72
N LEU A 40 5.40 -2.77 3.49
CA LEU A 40 5.10 -3.93 4.35
C LEU A 40 5.70 -3.79 5.76
N LEU A 41 6.82 -3.09 5.89
CA LEU A 41 7.45 -2.77 7.18
C LEU A 41 6.81 -1.57 7.89
N GLY A 42 5.83 -0.91 7.28
CA GLY A 42 5.20 0.29 7.86
C GLY A 42 6.02 1.57 7.67
N ARG A 43 7.02 1.57 6.79
CA ARG A 43 7.84 2.75 6.47
C ARG A 43 7.16 3.58 5.40
N GLU A 44 7.23 4.90 5.56
CA GLU A 44 6.62 5.83 4.62
C GLU A 44 7.29 5.77 3.25
N VAL A 45 6.47 5.69 2.22
CA VAL A 45 6.87 5.83 0.82
C VAL A 45 6.22 7.07 0.20
N GLU A 46 6.62 7.44 -1.02
CA GLU A 46 5.94 8.50 -1.76
C GLU A 46 4.47 8.12 -2.02
N LEU A 47 3.56 9.09 -1.93
CA LEU A 47 2.14 8.87 -2.24
C LEU A 47 1.93 8.26 -3.63
N ALA A 48 2.71 8.70 -4.62
CA ALA A 48 2.64 8.16 -5.98
C ALA A 48 2.98 6.66 -6.00
N ASP A 49 4.01 6.24 -5.26
CA ASP A 49 4.41 4.84 -5.14
C ASP A 49 3.33 4.02 -4.42
N ALA A 50 2.83 4.53 -3.30
CA ALA A 50 1.74 3.93 -2.54
C ALA A 50 0.50 3.64 -3.40
N ILE A 51 0.07 4.62 -4.21
CA ILE A 51 -1.08 4.48 -5.10
C ILE A 51 -0.82 3.41 -6.17
N GLN A 52 0.36 3.41 -6.79
CA GLN A 52 0.67 2.42 -7.83
C GLN A 52 0.73 1.00 -7.27
N VAL A 53 1.30 0.82 -6.08
CA VAL A 53 1.36 -0.47 -5.40
C VAL A 53 -0.04 -0.95 -5.02
N LEU A 54 -0.89 -0.06 -4.50
CA LEU A 54 -2.27 -0.39 -4.17
C LEU A 54 -3.10 -0.72 -5.41
N GLY A 55 -2.95 0.03 -6.50
CA GLY A 55 -3.60 -0.24 -7.78
C GLY A 55 -3.24 -1.63 -8.32
N ALA A 56 -1.95 -1.94 -8.37
CA ALA A 56 -1.46 -3.25 -8.79
C ALA A 56 -1.96 -4.38 -7.88
N PHE A 57 -2.00 -4.15 -6.56
CA PHE A 57 -2.58 -5.12 -5.63
C PHE A 57 -4.05 -5.40 -5.93
N ASN A 58 -4.83 -4.34 -6.14
CA ASN A 58 -6.24 -4.41 -6.47
C ASN A 58 -6.50 -5.17 -7.77
N GLU A 59 -5.72 -4.89 -8.81
CA GLU A 59 -5.80 -5.62 -10.09
C GLU A 59 -5.48 -7.11 -9.92
N LEU A 60 -4.41 -7.45 -9.18
CA LEU A 60 -4.01 -8.83 -8.95
C LEU A 60 -5.04 -9.62 -8.13
N CYS A 61 -5.78 -8.96 -7.26
CA CYS A 61 -6.74 -9.60 -6.34
C CYS A 61 -8.21 -9.49 -6.78
N GLY A 62 -8.50 -8.68 -7.81
CA GLY A 62 -9.88 -8.32 -8.17
C GLY A 62 -10.58 -7.53 -7.06
N THR A 63 -9.85 -6.65 -6.36
CA THR A 63 -10.37 -5.82 -5.25
C THR A 63 -10.36 -4.33 -5.60
N HIS A 64 -10.96 -3.51 -4.74
CA HIS A 64 -11.07 -2.05 -4.93
C HIS A 64 -10.77 -1.27 -3.65
N TYR A 65 -9.70 -1.65 -2.94
CA TYR A 65 -9.29 -0.96 -1.71
C TYR A 65 -8.84 0.48 -2.02
N THR A 66 -9.25 1.42 -1.16
CA THR A 66 -8.78 2.81 -1.19
C THR A 66 -7.80 3.09 -0.05
N LEU A 67 -7.02 4.17 -0.16
CA LEU A 67 -6.11 4.63 0.90
C LEU A 67 -6.84 4.95 2.22
N GLU A 68 -8.13 5.26 2.17
CA GLU A 68 -8.95 5.50 3.36
C GLU A 68 -9.36 4.22 4.07
N GLN A 69 -9.43 3.09 3.35
CA GLN A 69 -9.87 1.80 3.89
C GLN A 69 -8.72 1.00 4.50
N ILE A 70 -7.49 1.33 4.15
CA ILE A 70 -6.31 0.55 4.54
C ILE A 70 -5.30 1.43 5.26
N LYS A 71 -4.52 0.82 6.15
CA LYS A 71 -3.36 1.47 6.76
C LYS A 71 -2.15 1.23 5.85
N LEU A 72 -1.87 2.22 4.99
CA LEU A 72 -0.72 2.24 4.09
C LEU A 72 0.14 3.48 4.40
N PRO A 73 1.43 3.33 4.76
CA PRO A 73 2.29 4.44 5.14
C PRO A 73 2.74 5.21 3.90
N TYR A 74 2.34 6.48 3.78
CA TYR A 74 2.79 7.35 2.69
C TYR A 74 3.02 8.78 3.18
N LYS A 75 3.90 9.49 2.49
CA LYS A 75 4.11 10.93 2.65
C LYS A 75 3.78 11.65 1.36
N GLN A 76 3.26 12.86 1.49
CA GLN A 76 3.01 13.74 0.36
C GLN A 76 4.23 14.66 0.24
N THR A 77 5.04 14.46 -0.80
CA THR A 77 6.10 15.42 -1.12
C THR A 77 5.44 16.70 -1.61
N ASN A 78 5.38 17.70 -0.73
CA ASN A 78 5.11 19.07 -1.13
C ASN A 78 6.33 19.55 -1.89
N ASP A 79 6.26 19.63 -3.22
CA ASP A 79 7.27 20.36 -3.99
C ASP A 79 7.30 21.82 -3.51
N PRO A 80 8.41 22.35 -2.96
CA PRO A 80 8.53 23.76 -2.64
C PRO A 80 8.82 24.63 -3.89
N ALA A 81 8.66 24.11 -5.12
CA ALA A 81 9.03 24.80 -6.35
C ALA A 81 7.84 25.49 -7.05
N SER A 82 7.08 26.29 -6.30
CA SER A 82 6.17 27.29 -6.87
C SER A 82 6.24 28.54 -6.01
N SER A 83 7.29 29.33 -6.23
CA SER A 83 7.42 30.73 -5.84
C SER A 83 7.85 31.53 -7.05
#